data_AF-A0A327M3J7-F1
#
_entry.id   AF-A0A327M3J7-F1
#
_cell.length_a   1.000
_cell.length_b   1.000
_cell.length_c   1.000
_cell.angle_alpha   90.00
_cell.angle_beta   90.00
_cell.angle_gamma   90.00
#
_symmetry.space_group_name_H-M   'P 1'
#
loop_
_entity.id
_entity.type
_entity.pdbx_description
1 polymer ?
#
loop_
_entity_poly.entity_id
_entity_poly.type
_entity_poly.pdbx_seq_one_letter_code
_entity_poly.pdbx_strand_id
1 'polypeptide(L)'
;MATYRFGSGNDVFGTTYEGDWTGTIVFAGAGADTITLGFKPPGGFTPYAVNYSIAFGESGNDTLSAIGTGNWLLGGSGADLITVTGTGNSAFGESGNDHLIAAGYDYHLSRYSFVYEATNNQLIGGAGNDLLESHSTPAMRSGYAYTTEGVAGTIMTGGPGHDSFLLRNASDLIVANDVDGTISQGDILRGVIDEITDYQAGEHVDIGAPTLLQQVTLSTGPQHIQDPSNAGTPVQLSDAHKHPVLADGTYAAFRGDITAPGEFTVGSAGHDLLVVYDTANGVDAPLYQGAVALHGVTDVHQVLFA
;
A
#
# COMPACT_ATOMS: atom_id res chain seq x y z
N MET A 1 -13.36 -3.91 -26.26
CA MET A 1 -13.42 -4.77 -25.08
C MET A 1 -13.94 -6.14 -25.51
N ALA A 2 -13.21 -7.21 -25.21
CA ALA A 2 -13.71 -8.57 -25.41
C ALA A 2 -14.47 -9.02 -24.16
N THR A 3 -15.47 -9.91 -24.32
CA THR A 3 -16.21 -10.46 -23.17
C THR A 3 -16.23 -11.97 -23.25
N TYR A 4 -15.83 -12.62 -22.17
CA TYR A 4 -15.84 -14.07 -22.01
C TYR A 4 -16.76 -14.43 -20.86
N ARG A 5 -17.55 -15.49 -21.05
CA ARG A 5 -18.46 -16.02 -20.04
C ARG A 5 -18.25 -17.52 -19.95
N PHE A 6 -17.92 -17.96 -18.76
CA PHE A 6 -17.76 -19.34 -18.39
C PHE A 6 -19.01 -19.81 -17.64
N GLY A 7 -19.03 -21.10 -17.30
CA GLY A 7 -20.24 -21.77 -16.81
C GLY A 7 -20.02 -22.33 -15.43
N SER A 8 -20.45 -23.56 -15.22
CA SER A 8 -20.03 -24.34 -14.05
C SER A 8 -18.78 -25.16 -14.38
N GLY A 9 -17.88 -25.32 -13.42
CA GLY A 9 -16.64 -26.07 -13.56
C GLY A 9 -15.45 -25.18 -13.17
N ASN A 10 -14.28 -25.79 -13.04
CA ASN A 10 -13.05 -25.04 -12.81
C ASN A 10 -12.48 -24.64 -14.16
N ASP A 11 -12.61 -23.37 -14.50
CA ASP A 11 -12.24 -22.78 -15.78
C ASP A 11 -10.88 -22.06 -15.68
N VAL A 12 -10.15 -22.03 -16.81
CA VAL A 12 -8.84 -21.36 -16.90
C VAL A 12 -8.86 -20.43 -18.09
N PHE A 13 -8.59 -19.15 -17.84
CA PHE A 13 -8.54 -18.12 -18.87
C PHE A 13 -7.30 -17.24 -18.71
N GLY A 14 -6.66 -16.92 -19.85
CA GLY A 14 -5.47 -16.08 -19.86
C GLY A 14 -5.42 -15.20 -21.11
N THR A 15 -5.09 -13.92 -20.96
CA THR A 15 -4.71 -13.05 -22.09
C THR A 15 -3.19 -12.93 -22.19
N THR A 16 -2.65 -13.11 -23.40
CA THR A 16 -1.19 -13.08 -23.66
C THR A 16 -0.69 -11.73 -24.18
N TYR A 17 -1.61 -10.81 -24.48
CA TYR A 17 -1.41 -9.39 -24.73
C TYR A 17 -2.78 -8.78 -25.04
N GLU A 18 -3.20 -7.79 -24.26
CA GLU A 18 -4.25 -6.88 -24.69
C GLU A 18 -3.54 -5.68 -25.30
N GLY A 19 -3.82 -5.37 -26.56
CA GLY A 19 -3.23 -4.20 -27.20
C GLY A 19 -3.50 -2.94 -26.39
N ASP A 20 -2.66 -1.93 -26.55
CA ASP A 20 -2.85 -0.62 -25.92
C ASP A 20 -4.34 -0.22 -26.08
N TRP A 21 -5.03 -0.03 -24.95
CA TRP A 21 -6.42 0.43 -24.83
C TRP A 21 -7.55 -0.61 -25.01
N THR A 22 -7.25 -1.89 -25.18
CA THR A 22 -8.30 -2.93 -25.10
C THR A 22 -8.28 -3.58 -23.73
N GLY A 23 -9.40 -3.52 -23.00
CA GLY A 23 -9.62 -4.36 -21.82
C GLY A 23 -10.45 -5.61 -22.17
N THR A 24 -10.47 -6.56 -21.25
CA THR A 24 -11.25 -7.78 -21.32
C THR A 24 -12.18 -7.83 -20.12
N ILE A 25 -13.42 -8.28 -20.35
CA ILE A 25 -14.36 -8.61 -19.28
C ILE A 25 -14.49 -10.12 -19.22
N VAL A 26 -14.26 -10.70 -18.05
CA VAL A 26 -14.39 -12.14 -17.81
C VAL A 26 -15.40 -12.38 -16.69
N PHE A 27 -16.36 -13.28 -16.94
CA PHE A 27 -17.25 -13.84 -15.94
C PHE A 27 -16.92 -15.33 -15.81
N ALA A 28 -16.35 -15.74 -14.67
CA ALA A 28 -15.79 -17.07 -14.47
C ALA A 28 -16.86 -18.12 -14.11
N GLY A 29 -17.89 -17.73 -13.35
CA GLY A 29 -19.06 -18.58 -13.13
C GLY A 29 -18.99 -19.34 -11.81
N ALA A 30 -19.26 -20.64 -11.84
CA ALA A 30 -19.27 -21.45 -10.64
C ALA A 30 -18.17 -22.50 -10.67
N GLY A 31 -17.22 -22.43 -9.75
CA GLY A 31 -16.09 -23.34 -9.67
C GLY A 31 -14.88 -22.65 -9.06
N ALA A 32 -13.77 -23.37 -8.97
CA ALA A 32 -12.49 -22.74 -8.61
C ALA A 32 -11.75 -22.38 -9.89
N ASP A 33 -11.83 -21.11 -10.27
CA ASP A 33 -11.38 -20.61 -11.57
C ASP A 33 -9.99 -19.97 -11.48
N THR A 34 -9.29 -19.90 -12.61
CA THR A 34 -8.00 -19.24 -12.71
C THR A 34 -7.99 -18.28 -13.88
N ILE A 35 -7.98 -16.98 -13.57
CA ILE A 35 -8.06 -15.89 -14.56
C ILE A 35 -6.77 -15.06 -14.51
N THR A 36 -6.10 -14.92 -15.65
CA THR A 36 -4.89 -14.10 -15.78
C THR A 36 -5.02 -13.07 -16.91
N LEU A 37 -4.89 -11.80 -16.58
CA LEU A 37 -5.12 -10.68 -17.49
C LEU A 37 -3.85 -9.83 -17.66
N GLY A 38 -3.57 -9.38 -18.88
CA GLY A 38 -2.47 -8.43 -19.14
C GLY A 38 -1.06 -9.03 -19.08
N PHE A 39 -0.92 -10.35 -19.17
CA PHE A 39 0.39 -11.01 -19.08
C PHE A 39 1.17 -10.92 -20.40
N LYS A 40 2.41 -10.43 -20.38
CA LYS A 40 3.36 -10.53 -21.50
C LYS A 40 4.43 -11.58 -21.19
N PRO A 41 4.81 -12.46 -22.15
CA PRO A 41 5.86 -13.46 -21.95
C PRO A 41 7.23 -12.84 -21.59
N PRO A 42 8.15 -13.64 -20.99
CA PRO A 42 9.49 -13.18 -20.63
C PRO A 42 10.25 -12.66 -21.85
N GLY A 43 10.77 -11.42 -21.76
CA GLY A 43 11.62 -10.84 -22.81
C GLY A 43 11.23 -9.44 -23.31
N GLY A 44 10.14 -8.84 -22.80
CA GLY A 44 9.84 -7.45 -23.11
C GLY A 44 9.05 -6.75 -22.01
N PHE A 45 9.74 -6.11 -21.07
CA PHE A 45 9.11 -5.15 -20.17
C PHE A 45 8.67 -3.93 -21.01
N THR A 46 7.38 -3.79 -21.25
CA THR A 46 6.80 -2.54 -21.75
C THR A 46 5.96 -1.98 -20.62
N PRO A 47 6.42 -0.96 -19.88
CA PRO A 47 5.72 -0.39 -18.73
C PRO A 47 4.43 0.38 -19.11
N TYR A 48 3.88 0.10 -20.29
CA TYR A 48 2.80 0.86 -20.94
C TYR A 48 1.59 -0.02 -21.29
N ALA A 49 1.50 -1.25 -20.76
CA ALA A 49 0.29 -2.05 -20.93
C ALA A 49 -0.84 -1.43 -20.07
N VAL A 50 -1.51 -0.42 -20.61
CA VAL A 50 -2.79 0.05 -20.09
C VAL A 50 -3.79 -1.10 -20.28
N ASN A 51 -4.36 -1.57 -19.17
CA ASN A 51 -5.31 -2.67 -19.22
C ASN A 51 -6.47 -2.34 -18.30
N TYR A 52 -7.59 -1.92 -18.88
CA TYR A 52 -8.82 -1.68 -18.15
C TYR A 52 -9.65 -2.98 -18.15
N SER A 53 -9.07 -4.08 -17.68
CA SER A 53 -9.79 -5.35 -17.63
C SER A 53 -10.61 -5.50 -16.36
N ILE A 54 -11.67 -6.29 -16.47
CA ILE A 54 -12.56 -6.63 -15.38
C ILE A 54 -12.68 -8.15 -15.32
N ALA A 55 -12.45 -8.77 -14.16
CA ALA A 55 -12.75 -10.17 -13.93
C ALA A 55 -13.69 -10.33 -12.74
N PHE A 56 -14.67 -11.20 -12.90
CA PHE A 56 -15.57 -11.67 -11.85
C PHE A 56 -15.29 -13.16 -11.65
N GLY A 57 -14.80 -13.56 -10.47
CA GLY A 57 -14.70 -14.96 -10.05
C GLY A 57 -16.09 -15.58 -9.83
N GLU A 58 -17.00 -14.78 -9.25
CA GLU A 58 -18.38 -15.15 -8.94
C GLU A 58 -18.50 -16.16 -7.80
N SER A 59 -18.42 -17.48 -8.02
CA SER A 59 -18.60 -18.44 -6.92
C SER A 59 -17.61 -19.59 -6.95
N GLY A 60 -16.98 -19.82 -5.79
CA GLY A 60 -15.92 -20.80 -5.58
C GLY A 60 -14.63 -20.10 -5.18
N ASN A 61 -13.55 -20.85 -5.04
CA ASN A 61 -12.27 -20.31 -4.57
C ASN A 61 -11.40 -20.00 -5.79
N ASP A 62 -11.38 -18.75 -6.20
CA ASP A 62 -10.81 -18.31 -7.45
C ASP A 62 -9.38 -17.78 -7.29
N THR A 63 -8.63 -17.83 -8.39
CA THR A 63 -7.32 -17.18 -8.49
C THR A 63 -7.37 -16.17 -9.64
N LEU A 64 -7.39 -14.89 -9.28
CA LEU A 64 -7.50 -13.79 -10.23
C LEU A 64 -6.18 -13.01 -10.25
N SER A 65 -5.68 -12.71 -11.45
CA SER A 65 -4.46 -11.93 -11.59
C SER A 65 -4.54 -10.95 -12.75
N ALA A 66 -4.04 -9.73 -12.55
CA ALA A 66 -3.94 -8.73 -13.60
C ALA A 66 -2.65 -7.92 -13.52
N ILE A 67 -2.09 -7.60 -14.68
CA ILE A 67 -0.92 -6.73 -14.82
C ILE A 67 -1.30 -5.53 -15.69
N GLY A 68 -0.93 -4.33 -15.24
CA GLY A 68 -1.11 -3.08 -15.98
C GLY A 68 -1.75 -1.99 -15.13
N THR A 69 -2.48 -1.10 -15.81
CA THR A 69 -3.14 0.06 -15.18
C THR A 69 -4.65 -0.02 -15.31
N GLY A 70 -5.37 0.16 -14.20
CA GLY A 70 -6.82 0.33 -14.22
C GLY A 70 -7.65 -0.95 -14.23
N ASN A 71 -7.11 -2.09 -13.78
CA ASN A 71 -7.82 -3.37 -13.74
C ASN A 71 -8.73 -3.48 -12.50
N TRP A 72 -9.83 -4.20 -12.63
CA TRP A 72 -10.81 -4.47 -11.57
C TRP A 72 -10.99 -5.99 -11.44
N LEU A 73 -10.59 -6.56 -10.31
CA LEU A 73 -10.75 -7.99 -10.04
C LEU A 73 -11.68 -8.18 -8.84
N LEU A 74 -12.76 -8.93 -9.04
CA LEU A 74 -13.77 -9.21 -8.04
C LEU A 74 -13.80 -10.72 -7.81
N GLY A 75 -13.48 -11.16 -6.59
CA GLY A 75 -13.44 -12.56 -6.19
C GLY A 75 -14.85 -13.16 -6.19
N GLY A 76 -15.73 -12.59 -5.37
CA GLY A 76 -17.13 -12.98 -5.31
C GLY A 76 -17.41 -13.73 -4.02
N SER A 77 -17.71 -15.02 -4.13
CA SER A 77 -18.00 -15.85 -2.96
C SER A 77 -17.05 -17.02 -2.90
N GLY A 78 -16.27 -17.11 -1.82
CA GLY A 78 -15.27 -18.15 -1.67
C GLY A 78 -14.06 -17.63 -0.91
N ALA A 79 -12.99 -18.41 -0.89
CA ALA A 79 -11.70 -17.92 -0.42
C ALA A 79 -10.81 -17.69 -1.64
N ASP A 80 -10.69 -16.43 -2.05
CA ASP A 80 -10.08 -16.03 -3.30
C ASP A 80 -8.64 -15.56 -3.13
N LEU A 81 -7.83 -15.77 -4.15
CA LEU A 81 -6.48 -15.20 -4.27
C LEU A 81 -6.49 -14.19 -5.41
N ILE A 82 -6.32 -12.91 -5.09
CA ILE A 82 -6.39 -11.82 -6.07
C ILE A 82 -5.05 -11.08 -6.09
N THR A 83 -4.40 -11.01 -7.25
CA THR A 83 -3.13 -10.29 -7.42
C THR A 83 -3.23 -9.23 -8.50
N VAL A 84 -3.00 -7.98 -8.14
CA VAL A 84 -2.88 -6.86 -9.09
C VAL A 84 -1.46 -6.32 -9.10
N THR A 85 -0.89 -6.16 -10.31
CA THR A 85 0.44 -5.58 -10.48
C THR A 85 0.36 -4.36 -11.39
N GLY A 86 0.79 -3.22 -10.89
CA GLY A 86 0.86 -1.95 -11.61
C GLY A 86 0.26 -0.80 -10.83
N THR A 87 -0.45 0.10 -11.51
CA THR A 87 -0.99 1.33 -10.89
C THR A 87 -2.50 1.43 -11.09
N GLY A 88 -3.21 2.05 -10.14
CA GLY A 88 -4.65 2.32 -10.27
C GLY A 88 -5.53 1.08 -10.43
N ASN A 89 -5.10 -0.08 -9.93
CA ASN A 89 -5.90 -1.30 -9.97
C ASN A 89 -6.76 -1.42 -8.72
N SER A 90 -7.87 -2.16 -8.81
CA SER A 90 -8.76 -2.45 -7.70
C SER A 90 -8.99 -3.96 -7.59
N ALA A 91 -8.80 -4.50 -6.40
CA ALA A 91 -9.08 -5.89 -6.06
C ALA A 91 -10.12 -5.92 -4.93
N PHE A 92 -11.15 -6.74 -5.11
CA PHE A 92 -12.27 -6.91 -4.19
C PHE A 92 -12.39 -8.39 -3.86
N GLY A 93 -12.23 -8.79 -2.60
CA GLY A 93 -12.49 -10.17 -2.16
C GLY A 93 -13.98 -10.49 -2.17
N GLU A 94 -14.78 -9.51 -1.71
CA GLU A 94 -16.23 -9.57 -1.55
C GLU A 94 -16.67 -10.44 -0.36
N SER A 95 -16.80 -11.77 -0.49
CA SER A 95 -17.27 -12.61 0.61
C SER A 95 -16.49 -13.89 0.77
N GLY A 96 -16.04 -14.13 2.00
CA GLY A 96 -15.21 -15.24 2.41
C GLY A 96 -13.84 -14.74 2.86
N ASN A 97 -12.88 -15.64 3.06
CA ASN A 97 -11.58 -15.25 3.63
C ASN A 97 -10.57 -15.14 2.49
N ASP A 98 -10.33 -13.91 2.05
CA ASP A 98 -9.63 -13.64 0.81
C ASP A 98 -8.18 -13.23 1.05
N HIS A 99 -7.35 -13.44 0.03
CA HIS A 99 -5.96 -12.99 0.02
C HIS A 99 -5.73 -12.07 -1.18
N LEU A 100 -5.57 -10.79 -0.88
CA LEU A 100 -5.42 -9.72 -1.85
C LEU A 100 -3.99 -9.20 -1.84
N ILE A 101 -3.37 -9.12 -3.02
CA ILE A 101 -1.98 -8.68 -3.18
C ILE A 101 -1.92 -7.55 -4.20
N ALA A 102 -1.42 -6.38 -3.79
CA ALA A 102 -1.08 -5.28 -4.69
C ALA A 102 0.43 -5.13 -4.82
N ALA A 103 0.93 -5.13 -6.05
CA ALA A 103 2.33 -4.82 -6.36
C ALA A 103 2.43 -3.57 -7.22
N GLY A 104 2.88 -2.46 -6.64
CA GLY A 104 2.97 -1.16 -7.32
C GLY A 104 4.16 -1.02 -8.29
N TYR A 105 3.97 -0.29 -9.40
CA TYR A 105 5.09 0.31 -10.15
C TYR A 105 5.27 1.76 -9.68
N ASP A 106 6.40 2.07 -9.03
CA ASP A 106 6.79 3.45 -8.76
C ASP A 106 7.64 3.97 -9.93
N TYR A 107 7.01 4.61 -10.91
CA TYR A 107 7.71 5.19 -12.07
C TYR A 107 7.52 6.71 -12.13
N HIS A 108 8.17 7.45 -11.24
CA HIS A 108 8.43 8.88 -11.47
C HIS A 108 9.77 9.11 -12.21
N LEU A 109 9.87 8.66 -13.47
CA LEU A 109 10.94 9.14 -14.36
C LEU A 109 10.57 10.52 -14.90
N SER A 110 10.98 11.56 -14.19
CA SER A 110 10.86 13.00 -14.52
C SER A 110 11.49 13.46 -15.85
N ARG A 111 11.79 12.55 -16.79
CA ARG A 111 12.29 12.86 -18.14
C ARG A 111 11.40 12.43 -19.29
N TYR A 112 10.39 11.59 -19.06
CA TYR A 112 9.41 11.23 -20.08
C TYR A 112 8.01 11.42 -19.51
N SER A 113 7.59 12.69 -19.52
CA SER A 113 6.23 13.15 -19.20
C SER A 113 5.20 12.45 -20.09
N PHE A 114 4.80 11.26 -19.67
CA PHE A 114 3.48 10.69 -19.91
C PHE A 114 2.96 10.31 -18.54
N VAL A 115 2.42 11.32 -17.85
CA VAL A 115 1.65 11.18 -16.62
C VAL A 115 0.45 10.30 -16.95
N TYR A 116 0.56 9.00 -16.69
CA TYR A 116 -0.58 8.31 -16.12
C TYR A 116 -0.48 8.63 -14.63
N GLU A 117 -1.45 9.38 -14.12
CA GLU A 117 -1.54 9.74 -12.70
C GLU A 117 -1.25 8.46 -11.89
N ALA A 118 -0.18 8.46 -11.11
CA ALA A 118 0.14 7.36 -10.21
C ALA A 118 -1.01 7.27 -9.21
N THR A 119 -2.00 6.46 -9.54
CA THR A 119 -3.21 6.24 -8.77
C THR A 119 -2.97 5.04 -7.87
N ASN A 120 -3.45 5.12 -6.64
CA ASN A 120 -3.30 4.05 -5.67
C ASN A 120 -3.91 2.75 -6.21
N ASN A 121 -3.24 1.63 -5.96
CA ASN A 121 -3.94 0.37 -5.98
C ASN A 121 -4.90 0.33 -4.78
N GLN A 122 -6.04 -0.32 -4.94
CA GLN A 122 -7.05 -0.51 -3.89
C GLN A 122 -7.22 -2.00 -3.64
N LEU A 123 -7.11 -2.39 -2.38
CA LEU A 123 -7.45 -3.73 -1.90
C LEU A 123 -8.62 -3.60 -0.94
N ILE A 124 -9.73 -4.28 -1.23
CA ILE A 124 -10.94 -4.25 -0.42
C ILE A 124 -11.29 -5.70 -0.10
N GLY A 125 -11.08 -6.12 1.15
CA GLY A 125 -11.32 -7.49 1.58
C GLY A 125 -12.80 -7.85 1.43
N GLY A 126 -13.66 -7.16 2.17
CA GLY A 126 -15.09 -7.41 2.15
C GLY A 126 -15.50 -8.10 3.44
N ALA A 127 -16.37 -9.10 3.35
CA ALA A 127 -16.83 -9.84 4.51
C ALA A 127 -16.03 -11.13 4.71
N GLY A 128 -15.31 -11.23 5.82
CA GLY A 128 -14.49 -12.39 6.16
C GLY A 128 -13.23 -11.95 6.89
N ASN A 129 -12.32 -12.89 7.14
CA ASN A 129 -11.01 -12.56 7.71
C ASN A 129 -10.00 -12.54 6.58
N ASP A 130 -9.70 -11.36 6.07
CA ASP A 130 -8.94 -11.16 4.86
C ASP A 130 -7.46 -10.87 5.15
N LEU A 131 -6.60 -11.24 4.20
CA LEU A 131 -5.19 -10.89 4.16
C LEU A 131 -4.95 -9.92 3.01
N LEU A 132 -4.56 -8.68 3.34
CA LEU A 132 -4.28 -7.64 2.38
C LEU A 132 -2.77 -7.34 2.39
N GLU A 133 -2.08 -7.61 1.28
CA GLU A 133 -0.64 -7.43 1.16
C GLU A 133 -0.27 -6.32 0.16
N SER A 134 0.59 -5.40 0.60
CA SER A 134 1.17 -4.37 -0.25
C SER A 134 2.66 -4.67 -0.54
N HIS A 135 3.06 -4.58 -1.80
CA HIS A 135 4.44 -4.85 -2.24
C HIS A 135 4.95 -3.79 -3.21
N SER A 136 6.23 -3.45 -3.07
CA SER A 136 6.96 -2.77 -4.14
C SER A 136 7.48 -3.85 -5.09
N THR A 137 7.30 -3.70 -6.41
CA THR A 137 7.68 -4.75 -7.37
C THR A 137 9.17 -5.12 -7.25
N PRO A 138 9.58 -6.40 -7.44
CA PRO A 138 10.99 -6.82 -7.31
C PRO A 138 11.96 -6.12 -8.28
N ALA A 139 11.47 -5.69 -9.45
CA ALA A 139 12.23 -4.88 -10.41
C ALA A 139 12.51 -3.46 -9.88
N MET A 140 11.74 -3.04 -8.88
CA MET A 140 11.75 -1.73 -8.25
C MET A 140 11.79 -1.89 -6.72
N ARG A 141 12.62 -2.82 -6.20
CA ARG A 141 13.07 -2.83 -4.78
C ARG A 141 13.63 -1.46 -4.31
N SER A 142 13.71 -0.50 -5.23
CA SER A 142 13.75 0.93 -4.99
C SER A 142 12.42 1.56 -5.43
N GLY A 143 11.51 1.84 -4.49
CA GLY A 143 10.54 2.93 -4.63
C GLY A 143 11.31 4.25 -4.62
N TYR A 144 11.98 4.54 -5.73
CA TYR A 144 12.90 5.67 -5.85
C TYR A 144 12.10 6.93 -6.20
N ALA A 145 11.25 7.35 -5.26
CA ALA A 145 10.56 8.62 -5.35
C ALA A 145 11.52 9.75 -4.93
N TYR A 146 12.34 10.24 -5.87
CA TYR A 146 12.90 11.60 -5.76
C TYR A 146 11.84 12.62 -6.16
N THR A 147 10.70 12.59 -5.50
CA THR A 147 9.58 13.45 -5.87
C THR A 147 9.37 14.47 -4.77
N THR A 148 9.30 15.73 -5.19
CA THR A 148 8.82 16.82 -4.34
C THR A 148 7.30 16.77 -4.15
N GLU A 149 6.64 15.68 -4.55
CA GLU A 149 5.20 15.44 -4.56
C GLU A 149 4.98 14.01 -4.03
N GLY A 150 3.97 13.80 -3.18
CA GLY A 150 3.66 12.46 -2.63
C GLY A 150 3.41 11.41 -3.72
N VAL A 151 3.77 10.15 -3.45
CA VAL A 151 3.51 9.02 -4.36
C VAL A 151 2.47 8.10 -3.73
N ALA A 152 1.46 7.74 -4.51
CA ALA A 152 0.40 6.84 -4.08
C ALA A 152 0.96 5.45 -3.68
N GLY A 153 0.78 5.06 -2.41
CA GLY A 153 0.92 3.67 -1.98
C GLY A 153 -0.34 2.85 -2.29
N THR A 154 -0.56 1.79 -1.52
CA THR A 154 -1.78 0.97 -1.61
C THR A 154 -2.79 1.42 -0.58
N ILE A 155 -4.04 1.60 -1.00
CA ILE A 155 -5.18 1.84 -0.10
C ILE A 155 -5.82 0.49 0.22
N MET A 156 -5.98 0.20 1.49
CA MET A 156 -6.51 -1.05 2.02
C MET A 156 -7.74 -0.79 2.88
N THR A 157 -8.78 -1.59 2.65
CA THR A 157 -10.02 -1.62 3.41
C THR A 157 -10.30 -3.07 3.78
N GLY A 158 -10.31 -3.40 5.06
CA GLY A 158 -10.58 -4.75 5.53
C GLY A 158 -12.05 -5.12 5.30
N GLY A 159 -12.94 -4.35 5.90
CA GLY A 159 -14.37 -4.60 5.91
C GLY A 159 -14.82 -5.38 7.15
N PRO A 160 -15.99 -6.06 7.10
CA PRO A 160 -16.45 -6.87 8.22
C PRO A 160 -15.62 -8.14 8.45
N GLY A 161 -14.83 -8.17 9.52
CA GLY A 161 -14.21 -9.38 10.05
C GLY A 161 -12.97 -9.07 10.89
N HIS A 162 -12.00 -9.98 10.87
CA HIS A 162 -10.71 -9.80 11.53
C HIS A 162 -9.58 -9.90 10.51
N ASP A 163 -9.25 -8.75 9.94
CA ASP A 163 -8.32 -8.66 8.82
C ASP A 163 -6.86 -8.54 9.25
N SER A 164 -5.98 -8.87 8.32
CA SER A 164 -4.53 -8.78 8.46
C SER A 164 -3.94 -7.98 7.31
N PHE A 165 -3.13 -6.98 7.65
CA PHE A 165 -2.45 -6.11 6.70
C PHE A 165 -0.95 -6.42 6.70
N LEU A 166 -0.43 -6.88 5.57
CA LEU A 166 1.00 -7.18 5.39
C LEU A 166 1.65 -6.11 4.53
N LEU A 167 2.52 -5.30 5.14
CA LEU A 167 3.04 -4.10 4.51
C LEU A 167 4.50 -4.32 4.15
N ARG A 168 4.80 -4.33 2.84
CA ARG A 168 6.14 -4.58 2.29
C ARG A 168 6.57 -3.53 1.26
N ASN A 169 5.86 -2.40 1.21
CA ASN A 169 6.31 -1.24 0.46
C ASN A 169 7.50 -0.55 1.13
N ALA A 170 8.38 0.02 0.32
CA ALA A 170 9.51 0.81 0.80
C ALA A 170 9.77 2.02 -0.12
N SER A 171 10.11 3.16 0.48
CA SER A 171 10.46 4.40 -0.22
C SER A 171 11.37 5.31 0.63
N ASP A 172 12.09 6.21 -0.04
CA ASP A 172 12.84 7.30 0.61
C ASP A 172 11.84 8.38 1.04
N LEU A 173 11.40 8.35 2.30
CA LEU A 173 10.44 9.32 2.83
C LEU A 173 11.12 10.68 3.00
N ILE A 174 10.73 11.66 2.20
CA ILE A 174 11.29 13.00 2.29
C ILE A 174 10.46 13.82 3.28
N VAL A 175 11.14 14.47 4.23
CA VAL A 175 10.52 15.42 5.15
C VAL A 175 10.69 16.84 4.61
N ALA A 176 9.58 17.45 4.21
CA ALA A 176 9.49 18.82 3.76
C ALA A 176 9.03 19.76 4.90
N ASN A 177 9.31 21.05 4.73
CA ASN A 177 9.05 22.12 5.71
C ASN A 177 9.82 22.00 7.05
N ASP A 178 10.78 21.07 7.15
CA ASP A 178 11.70 20.97 8.27
C ASP A 178 12.54 22.25 8.43
N VAL A 179 12.60 22.75 9.67
CA VAL A 179 13.39 23.93 10.06
C VAL A 179 14.33 23.66 11.23
N ASP A 180 14.27 22.49 11.85
CA ASP A 180 15.01 22.18 13.09
C ASP A 180 15.84 20.90 13.03
N GLY A 181 15.80 20.18 11.91
CA GLY A 181 16.55 18.95 11.67
C GLY A 181 15.87 17.70 12.23
N THR A 182 14.63 17.82 12.70
CA THR A 182 13.89 16.75 13.35
C THR A 182 12.44 16.73 12.91
N ILE A 183 11.78 15.58 13.00
CA ILE A 183 10.35 15.50 12.64
C ILE A 183 9.50 16.11 13.75
N SER A 184 8.79 17.18 13.41
CA SER A 184 8.08 18.06 14.32
C SER A 184 6.75 18.56 13.72
N GLN A 185 5.99 19.34 14.49
CA GLN A 185 4.68 19.83 14.06
C GLN A 185 4.79 20.74 12.82
N GLY A 186 3.99 20.47 11.80
CA GLY A 186 3.95 21.25 10.56
C GLY A 186 4.86 20.71 9.46
N ASP A 187 5.70 19.73 9.77
CA ASP A 187 6.46 18.99 8.77
C ASP A 187 5.54 18.14 7.92
N ILE A 188 5.95 17.91 6.68
CA ILE A 188 5.21 17.10 5.71
C ILE A 188 6.09 15.91 5.30
N LEU A 189 5.65 14.71 5.61
CA LEU A 189 6.29 13.48 5.14
C LEU A 189 5.73 13.12 3.76
N ARG A 190 6.63 12.83 2.82
CA ARG A 190 6.30 12.52 1.43
C ARG A 190 7.00 11.26 0.96
N GLY A 191 6.28 10.37 0.32
CA GLY A 191 6.83 9.13 -0.22
C GLY A 191 5.73 8.18 -0.60
N VAL A 192 6.06 6.89 -0.65
CA VAL A 192 5.07 5.82 -0.78
C VAL A 192 4.50 5.56 0.61
N ILE A 193 3.26 6.00 0.82
CA ILE A 193 2.52 5.79 2.06
C ILE A 193 1.36 4.85 1.74
N ASP A 194 1.38 3.66 2.34
CA ASP A 194 0.21 2.79 2.35
C ASP A 194 -0.86 3.35 3.30
N GLU A 195 -2.12 3.07 3.01
CA GLU A 195 -3.24 3.61 3.77
C GLU A 195 -4.17 2.48 4.21
N ILE A 196 -4.47 2.40 5.51
CA ILE A 196 -5.51 1.52 6.04
C ILE A 196 -6.69 2.41 6.44
N THR A 197 -7.82 2.19 5.79
CA THR A 197 -8.95 3.14 5.81
C THR A 197 -9.99 2.87 6.89
N ASP A 198 -10.04 1.65 7.43
CA ASP A 198 -11.08 1.21 8.35
C ASP A 198 -10.56 0.32 9.48
N TYR A 199 -9.30 0.52 9.89
CA TYR A 199 -8.65 -0.26 10.95
C TYR A 199 -9.56 -0.44 12.18
N GLN A 200 -9.76 -1.69 12.59
CA GLN A 200 -10.52 -2.06 13.77
C GLN A 200 -9.59 -2.62 14.84
N ALA A 201 -9.87 -2.27 16.09
CA ALA A 201 -9.09 -2.75 17.23
C ALA A 201 -9.10 -4.29 17.28
N GLY A 202 -7.91 -4.89 17.21
CA GLY A 202 -7.72 -6.35 17.19
C GLY A 202 -7.30 -6.90 15.82
N GLU A 203 -7.41 -6.11 14.76
CA GLU A 203 -6.79 -6.43 13.47
C GLU A 203 -5.27 -6.33 13.54
N HIS A 204 -4.62 -7.07 12.65
CA HIS A 204 -3.18 -7.26 12.67
C HIS A 204 -2.49 -6.42 11.59
N VAL A 205 -1.45 -5.68 11.95
CA VAL A 205 -0.64 -4.90 11.01
C VAL A 205 0.81 -5.38 11.09
N ASP A 206 1.26 -6.10 10.07
CA ASP A 206 2.64 -6.59 9.98
C ASP A 206 3.47 -5.65 9.10
N ILE A 207 4.44 -5.00 9.74
CA ILE A 207 5.40 -4.08 9.11
C ILE A 207 6.82 -4.65 9.07
N GLY A 208 7.04 -5.86 9.60
CA GLY A 208 8.37 -6.50 9.67
C GLY A 208 9.36 -5.76 10.58
N ALA A 209 8.86 -4.90 11.46
CA ALA A 209 9.61 -4.07 12.39
C ALA A 209 8.99 -4.20 13.80
N PRO A 210 9.43 -5.17 14.62
CA PRO A 210 8.72 -5.53 15.85
C PRO A 210 8.94 -4.56 17.02
N THR A 211 9.85 -3.59 16.89
CA THR A 211 10.26 -2.73 18.02
C THR A 211 9.82 -1.28 17.80
N LEU A 212 8.94 -0.77 18.64
CA LEU A 212 8.65 0.67 18.67
C LEU A 212 9.87 1.42 19.23
N LEU A 213 10.49 2.27 18.41
CA LEU A 213 11.57 3.16 18.85
C LEU A 213 11.02 4.44 19.46
N GLN A 214 9.97 5.02 18.84
CA GLN A 214 9.48 6.33 19.23
C GLN A 214 7.99 6.58 18.91
N GLN A 215 7.25 7.10 19.89
CA GLN A 215 5.92 7.68 19.67
C GLN A 215 5.99 9.20 19.85
N VAL A 216 5.45 9.94 18.88
CA VAL A 216 5.40 11.40 18.91
C VAL A 216 3.96 11.87 19.16
N THR A 217 3.64 12.14 20.42
CA THR A 217 2.39 12.80 20.83
C THR A 217 2.65 14.29 21.00
N LEU A 218 2.22 15.10 20.03
CA LEU A 218 2.37 16.55 20.10
C LEU A 218 1.26 17.14 20.98
N SER A 219 1.61 17.66 22.16
CA SER A 219 0.67 18.44 22.97
C SER A 219 0.45 19.82 22.36
N THR A 220 -0.79 20.32 22.36
CA THR A 220 -1.10 21.68 21.89
C THR A 220 -0.43 22.75 22.76
N GLY A 221 0.73 23.25 22.35
CA GLY A 221 1.43 24.37 22.99
C GLY A 221 2.93 24.38 22.71
N PRO A 222 3.60 25.55 22.77
CA PRO A 222 5.04 25.62 22.58
C PRO A 222 5.70 25.05 23.83
N GLN A 223 6.11 23.78 23.78
CA GLN A 223 7.18 23.10 24.51
C GLN A 223 6.83 21.61 24.73
N HIS A 224 7.69 20.75 24.18
CA HIS A 224 8.10 19.43 24.66
C HIS A 224 7.04 18.39 25.04
N ILE A 225 6.98 17.38 24.15
CA ILE A 225 6.50 16.01 24.36
C ILE A 225 6.82 15.53 25.79
N GLN A 226 5.79 15.16 26.56
CA GLN A 226 5.95 14.42 27.81
C GLN A 226 5.08 13.15 27.79
N ASP A 227 5.73 12.01 27.52
CA ASP A 227 5.39 10.72 28.13
C ASP A 227 6.67 10.12 28.77
N PRO A 228 6.74 9.90 30.10
CA PRO A 228 8.00 9.71 30.83
C PRO A 228 8.69 8.35 30.71
N SER A 229 8.21 7.40 29.89
CA SER A 229 8.88 6.07 29.79
C SER A 229 9.61 5.78 28.49
N ASN A 230 9.48 6.61 27.45
CA ASN A 230 10.30 6.56 26.23
C ASN A 230 10.21 7.80 25.31
N ALA A 231 9.53 8.88 25.73
CA ALA A 231 9.54 10.12 24.96
C ALA A 231 10.82 10.91 25.22
N GLY A 232 11.54 11.35 24.18
CA GLY A 232 12.51 12.43 24.40
C GLY A 232 13.57 12.70 23.35
N THR A 233 13.89 11.79 22.44
CA THR A 233 14.84 12.07 21.35
C THR A 233 14.07 12.28 20.06
N PRO A 234 14.08 13.48 19.45
CA PRO A 234 13.40 13.69 18.17
C PRO A 234 13.93 12.75 17.08
N VAL A 235 13.07 12.24 16.20
CA VAL A 235 13.52 11.50 15.01
C VAL A 235 14.35 12.46 14.17
N GLN A 236 15.64 12.15 14.04
CA GLN A 236 16.57 12.98 13.27
C GLN A 236 16.37 12.74 11.78
N LEU A 237 16.71 13.75 10.99
CA LEU A 237 16.72 13.65 9.55
C LEU A 237 18.14 13.41 9.02
N SER A 238 18.27 12.63 7.95
CA SER A 238 19.55 12.47 7.28
C SER A 238 20.03 13.79 6.66
N ASP A 239 21.33 14.07 6.78
CA ASP A 239 21.94 15.30 6.26
C ASP A 239 21.86 15.42 4.73
N ALA A 240 21.69 14.30 4.03
CA ALA A 240 21.68 14.25 2.57
C ALA A 240 20.26 14.43 1.98
N HIS A 241 19.31 13.58 2.39
CA HIS A 241 18.00 13.45 1.73
C HIS A 241 16.82 13.87 2.60
N LYS A 242 17.08 14.28 3.86
CA LYS A 242 16.04 14.69 4.80
C LYS A 242 14.99 13.60 5.06
N HIS A 243 15.42 12.34 5.09
CA HIS A 243 14.56 11.23 5.50
C HIS A 243 14.68 10.89 6.99
N PRO A 244 13.66 10.26 7.59
CA PRO A 244 13.71 9.77 8.96
C PRO A 244 14.88 8.80 9.16
N VAL A 245 15.66 8.96 10.22
CA VAL A 245 16.73 8.01 10.59
C VAL A 245 16.20 7.06 11.67
N LEU A 246 16.05 5.78 11.33
CA LEU A 246 15.55 4.71 12.21
C LEU A 246 16.59 3.59 12.33
N ALA A 247 16.52 2.81 13.40
CA ALA A 247 17.36 1.62 13.53
C ALA A 247 16.66 0.40 12.88
N ASP A 248 17.44 -0.57 12.39
CA ASP A 248 16.91 -1.81 11.81
C ASP A 248 15.87 -2.50 12.71
N GLY A 249 14.74 -2.88 12.13
CA GLY A 249 13.66 -3.56 12.84
C GLY A 249 12.88 -2.67 13.80
N THR A 250 12.97 -1.35 13.64
CA THR A 250 12.27 -0.38 14.47
C THR A 250 11.29 0.49 13.70
N TYR A 251 10.33 1.07 14.43
CA TYR A 251 9.39 2.02 13.87
C TYR A 251 9.17 3.25 14.76
N ALA A 252 8.72 4.33 14.14
CA ALA A 252 8.28 5.56 14.78
C ALA A 252 6.84 5.88 14.38
N ALA A 253 6.08 6.48 15.31
CA ALA A 253 4.68 6.82 15.09
C ALA A 253 4.42 8.32 15.29
N PHE A 254 3.66 8.92 14.38
CA PHE A 254 3.34 10.35 14.33
C PHE A 254 1.85 10.55 14.19
N ARG A 255 1.33 11.56 14.89
CA ARG A 255 -0.06 12.01 14.72
C ARG A 255 -0.11 13.13 13.68
N GLY A 256 -1.20 13.20 12.93
CA GLY A 256 -1.37 14.17 11.86
C GLY A 256 -2.56 13.86 10.97
N ASP A 257 -2.52 14.36 9.74
CA ASP A 257 -3.57 14.15 8.75
C ASP A 257 -2.94 13.80 7.40
N ILE A 258 -3.53 12.84 6.69
CA ILE A 258 -3.22 12.62 5.27
C ILE A 258 -3.83 13.78 4.49
N THR A 259 -2.98 14.56 3.82
CA THR A 259 -3.42 15.78 3.12
C THR A 259 -3.51 15.61 1.61
N ALA A 260 -2.82 14.59 1.07
CA ALA A 260 -2.86 14.17 -0.32
C ALA A 260 -2.29 12.74 -0.43
N PRO A 261 -2.48 12.02 -1.55
CA PRO A 261 -1.84 10.72 -1.76
C PRO A 261 -0.32 10.81 -1.54
N GLY A 262 0.19 9.98 -0.63
CA GLY A 262 1.61 9.98 -0.28
C GLY A 262 2.11 11.22 0.47
N GLU A 263 1.23 12.08 0.99
CA GLU A 263 1.57 13.23 1.83
C GLU A 263 0.86 13.19 3.19
N PHE A 264 1.64 13.23 4.26
CA PHE A 264 1.15 13.29 5.64
C PHE A 264 1.68 14.54 6.34
N THR A 265 0.79 15.37 6.88
CA THR A 265 1.17 16.56 7.65
C THR A 265 1.15 16.26 9.14
N VAL A 266 2.30 16.40 9.79
CA VAL A 266 2.45 16.13 11.23
C VAL A 266 1.72 17.18 12.06
N GLY A 267 0.87 16.73 12.98
CA GLY A 267 -0.03 17.59 13.74
C GLY A 267 -0.36 17.07 15.14
N SER A 268 -0.67 18.00 16.05
CA SER A 268 -1.10 17.67 17.42
C SER A 268 -2.56 17.27 17.54
N ALA A 269 -3.39 17.65 16.57
CA ALA A 269 -4.84 17.46 16.59
C ALA A 269 -5.39 16.56 15.48
N GLY A 270 -4.51 16.06 14.60
CA GLY A 270 -4.91 15.28 13.43
C GLY A 270 -5.60 13.96 13.79
N HIS A 271 -6.32 13.40 12.82
CA HIS A 271 -7.18 12.23 13.01
C HIS A 271 -6.49 10.91 12.69
N ASP A 272 -5.31 10.97 12.07
CA ASP A 272 -4.62 9.82 11.52
C ASP A 272 -3.30 9.57 12.24
N LEU A 273 -2.87 8.31 12.19
CA LEU A 273 -1.62 7.82 12.73
C LEU A 273 -0.74 7.38 11.58
N LEU A 274 0.40 8.04 11.38
CA LEU A 274 1.44 7.59 10.48
C LEU A 274 2.46 6.75 11.26
N VAL A 275 2.79 5.57 10.74
CA VAL A 275 3.87 4.72 11.22
C VAL A 275 4.92 4.65 10.13
N VAL A 276 6.13 5.09 10.46
CA VAL A 276 7.32 4.95 9.62
C VAL A 276 8.18 3.85 10.20
N TYR A 277 8.60 2.90 9.38
CA TYR A 277 9.30 1.70 9.85
C TYR A 277 10.50 1.36 8.99
N ASP A 278 11.51 0.79 9.62
CA ASP A 278 12.64 0.14 8.96
C ASP A 278 12.63 -1.35 9.31
N THR A 279 12.54 -2.21 8.30
CA THR A 279 12.44 -3.67 8.51
C THR A 279 13.72 -4.25 9.10
N ALA A 280 13.61 -5.36 9.84
CA ALA A 280 14.80 -6.02 10.39
C ALA A 280 15.77 -6.47 9.27
N ASN A 281 17.05 -6.10 9.38
CA ASN A 281 18.08 -6.27 8.34
C ASN A 281 17.87 -5.43 7.07
N GLY A 282 16.98 -4.44 7.08
CA GLY A 282 17.13 -3.29 6.22
C GLY A 282 18.45 -2.64 6.59
N VAL A 283 19.43 -2.63 5.68
CA VAL A 283 20.56 -1.73 5.87
C VAL A 283 19.95 -0.34 5.95
N ASP A 284 20.28 0.50 6.96
CA ASP A 284 19.88 1.91 7.09
C ASP A 284 20.20 2.67 5.80
N ALA A 285 19.29 2.49 4.86
CA ALA A 285 19.40 2.82 3.48
C ALA A 285 17.99 3.24 3.11
N PRO A 286 17.86 4.38 2.43
CA PRO A 286 16.58 5.01 2.10
C PRO A 286 15.61 4.13 1.28
N LEU A 287 16.01 2.90 0.94
CA LEU A 287 15.29 1.96 0.09
C LEU A 287 14.53 0.89 0.87
N TYR A 288 14.65 0.85 2.20
CA TYR A 288 14.03 -0.18 3.04
C TYR A 288 13.09 0.39 4.11
N GLN A 289 12.83 1.71 4.08
CA GLN A 289 11.87 2.35 4.96
C GLN A 289 10.49 2.31 4.35
N GLY A 290 9.50 1.80 5.08
CA GLY A 290 8.11 1.86 4.68
C GLY A 290 7.33 2.86 5.53
N ALA A 291 6.17 3.26 5.03
CA ALA A 291 5.22 4.07 5.78
C ALA A 291 3.80 3.59 5.57
N VAL A 292 3.03 3.61 6.65
CA VAL A 292 1.59 3.36 6.62
C VAL A 292 0.85 4.40 7.45
N ALA A 293 -0.22 4.94 6.89
CA ALA A 293 -1.15 5.79 7.60
C ALA A 293 -2.44 5.02 7.91
N LEU A 294 -2.85 5.05 9.18
CA LEU A 294 -4.08 4.45 9.67
C LEU A 294 -5.11 5.56 9.88
N HIS A 295 -6.18 5.52 9.10
CA HIS A 295 -7.23 6.54 9.12
C HIS A 295 -8.04 6.45 10.41
N GLY A 296 -8.27 7.59 11.05
CA GLY A 296 -9.09 7.66 12.27
C GLY A 296 -8.46 7.04 13.53
N VAL A 297 -7.24 6.50 13.42
CA VAL A 297 -6.44 6.02 14.56
C VAL A 297 -5.52 7.14 14.99
N THR A 298 -5.38 7.38 16.30
CA THR A 298 -4.49 8.44 16.82
C THR A 298 -3.55 7.97 17.91
N ASP A 299 -3.71 6.73 18.38
CA ASP A 299 -2.91 6.14 19.44
C ASP A 299 -2.33 4.82 18.95
N VAL A 300 -1.01 4.76 18.84
CA VAL A 300 -0.25 3.59 18.38
C VAL A 300 -0.51 2.35 19.25
N HIS A 301 -0.88 2.53 20.53
CA HIS A 301 -1.17 1.42 21.43
C HIS A 301 -2.49 0.71 21.14
N GLN A 302 -3.33 1.28 20.26
CA GLN A 302 -4.54 0.61 19.76
C GLN A 302 -4.22 -0.40 18.66
N VAL A 303 -3.01 -0.37 18.10
CA VAL A 303 -2.62 -1.16 16.94
C VAL A 303 -1.78 -2.36 17.36
N LEU A 304 -2.11 -3.53 16.81
CA LEU A 304 -1.34 -4.76 17.01
C LEU A 304 -0.29 -4.91 15.90
N PHE A 305 0.94 -4.49 16.18
CA PHE A 305 2.08 -4.68 15.27
C PHE A 305 2.78 -6.03 15.48
N ALA A 306 3.27 -6.62 14.39
CA ALA A 306 4.23 -7.74 14.39
C ALA A 306 5.40 -7.51 13.42
#